data_AF-A0A3S1KNE0-F1
#
_entry.id   AF-A0A3S1KNE0-F1
#
_cell.length_a   1.000
_cell.length_b   1.000
_cell.length_c   1.000
_cell.angle_alpha   90.00
_cell.angle_beta   90.00
_cell.angle_gamma   90.00
#
_symmetry.space_group_name_H-M   'P 1'
#
loop_
_entity.id
_entity.type
_entity.pdbx_description
1 polymer ?
#
loop_
_entity_poly.entity_id
_entity_poly.type
_entity_poly.pdbx_seq_one_letter_code
_entity_poly.pdbx_strand_id
1 'polypeptide(L)'
;YSDQALSGIGGDDTPLAMVSRRFEVGEQRARSLLAGAGVAIEMQEKKIAALSGGQRSRLMMLVLRLINPNFYLLDEPTNHLDIDGQEALEEELLKHQASCLLASHDRSFIRAVGNRFWLIEKRRLTEVDSPEAFFRSVAETGC
;
A
#
# COMPACT_ATOMS: atom_id res chain seq x y z
N TYR A 1 0.63 -2.15 9.90
CA TYR A 1 0.13 -3.52 9.70
C TYR A 1 0.11 -3.89 8.20
N SER A 2 1.22 -3.66 7.48
CA SER A 2 1.43 -4.14 6.10
C SER A 2 1.51 -5.68 5.99
N ASP A 3 1.60 -6.37 7.13
CA ASP A 3 1.79 -7.81 7.23
C ASP A 3 0.60 -8.67 6.78
N GLN A 4 -0.65 -8.20 6.75
CA GLN A 4 -1.77 -9.06 6.33
C GLN A 4 -1.79 -9.36 4.81
N ALA A 5 -1.21 -8.48 3.98
CA ALA A 5 -1.00 -8.79 2.56
C ALA A 5 0.22 -9.69 2.33
N LEU A 6 1.19 -9.67 3.26
CA LEU A 6 2.45 -10.41 3.22
C LEU A 6 2.42 -11.73 4.00
N SER A 7 1.43 -11.98 4.87
CA SER A 7 1.37 -13.18 5.71
C SER A 7 1.16 -14.48 4.92
N GLY A 8 0.88 -14.39 3.62
CA GLY A 8 0.87 -15.51 2.68
C GLY A 8 2.09 -15.60 1.77
N ILE A 9 3.04 -14.66 1.85
CA ILE A 9 4.21 -14.57 1.00
C ILE A 9 5.40 -15.14 1.78
N GLY A 10 5.69 -16.42 1.58
CA GLY A 10 6.94 -17.00 2.10
C GLY A 10 8.12 -16.23 1.50
N GLY A 11 9.01 -15.67 2.34
CA GLY A 11 10.15 -14.87 1.88
C GLY A 11 11.14 -15.62 0.95
N ASP A 12 11.00 -16.94 0.86
CA ASP A 12 11.72 -17.83 -0.05
C ASP A 12 11.11 -17.93 -1.45
N ASP A 13 9.91 -17.40 -1.68
CA ASP A 13 9.26 -17.40 -2.99
C ASP A 13 9.86 -16.32 -3.91
N THR A 14 9.67 -16.47 -5.22
CA THR A 14 10.07 -15.46 -6.21
C THR A 14 8.87 -14.57 -6.57
N PRO A 15 9.05 -13.28 -6.92
CA PRO A 15 7.96 -12.42 -7.36
C PRO A 15 7.15 -13.05 -8.50
N LEU A 16 7.84 -13.72 -9.43
CA LEU A 16 7.23 -14.40 -10.57
C LEU A 16 6.35 -15.57 -10.15
N ALA A 17 6.89 -16.47 -9.34
CA ALA A 17 6.16 -17.65 -8.87
C ALA A 17 4.97 -17.24 -7.99
N MET A 18 5.16 -16.22 -7.14
CA MET A 18 4.11 -15.66 -6.29
C MET A 18 2.96 -15.10 -7.15
N VAL A 19 3.23 -14.20 -8.10
CA VAL A 19 2.17 -13.58 -8.92
C VAL A 19 1.49 -14.60 -9.81
N SER A 20 2.26 -15.47 -10.47
CA SER A 20 1.75 -16.54 -11.34
C SER A 20 0.79 -17.47 -10.59
N ARG A 21 1.20 -17.97 -9.42
CA ARG A 21 0.39 -18.91 -8.63
C ARG A 21 -0.79 -18.23 -7.93
N ARG A 22 -0.58 -17.05 -7.33
CA ARG A 22 -1.59 -16.40 -6.49
C ARG A 22 -2.78 -15.87 -7.28
N PHE A 23 -2.54 -15.46 -8.52
CA PHE A 23 -3.55 -14.88 -9.41
C PHE A 23 -3.85 -15.77 -10.62
N GLU A 24 -3.32 -16.98 -10.66
CA GLU A 24 -3.51 -17.97 -11.74
C GLU A 24 -3.25 -17.38 -13.14
N VAL A 25 -2.25 -16.49 -13.25
CA VAL A 25 -1.85 -15.87 -14.50
C VAL A 25 -0.66 -16.61 -15.10
N GLY A 26 -0.66 -16.84 -16.41
CA GLY A 26 0.47 -17.46 -17.10
C GLY A 26 1.78 -16.69 -16.88
N GLU A 27 2.90 -17.41 -16.84
CA GLU A 27 4.22 -16.85 -16.51
C GLU A 27 4.58 -15.64 -17.38
N GLN A 28 4.31 -15.70 -18.68
CA GLN A 28 4.52 -14.59 -19.61
C GLN A 28 3.79 -13.32 -19.17
N ARG A 29 2.53 -13.46 -18.74
CA ARG A 29 1.70 -12.35 -18.25
C ARG A 29 2.18 -11.85 -16.90
N ALA A 30 2.56 -12.75 -16.00
CA ALA A 30 3.15 -12.40 -14.70
C ALA A 30 4.44 -11.57 -14.88
N ARG A 31 5.33 -11.96 -15.80
CA ARG A 31 6.56 -11.21 -16.13
C ARG A 31 6.25 -9.81 -16.64
N SER A 32 5.26 -9.67 -17.53
CA SER A 32 4.83 -8.36 -18.04
C SER A 32 4.23 -7.48 -16.94
N LEU A 33 3.42 -8.05 -16.05
CA LEU A 33 2.83 -7.33 -14.90
C LEU A 33 3.92 -6.84 -13.93
N LEU A 34 4.87 -7.71 -13.59
CA LEU A 34 6.01 -7.38 -12.73
C LEU A 34 6.91 -6.32 -13.35
N ALA A 35 7.21 -6.43 -14.64
CA ALA A 35 7.99 -5.43 -15.36
C ALA A 35 7.26 -4.09 -15.42
N GLY A 36 5.95 -4.09 -15.65
CA GLY A 36 5.11 -2.88 -15.62
C GLY A 36 5.05 -2.23 -14.24
N ALA A 37 5.20 -3.01 -13.17
CA ALA A 37 5.34 -2.51 -11.80
C ALA A 37 6.77 -2.05 -11.47
N GLY A 38 7.72 -2.12 -12.40
CA GLY A 38 9.11 -1.72 -12.17
C GLY A 38 9.97 -2.78 -11.46
N VAL A 39 9.52 -4.03 -11.40
CA VAL A 39 10.35 -5.17 -10.96
C VAL A 39 11.12 -5.71 -12.17
N ALA A 40 12.42 -5.40 -12.23
CA ALA A 40 13.31 -5.84 -13.30
C ALA A 40 13.29 -7.37 -13.46
N ILE A 41 13.38 -7.86 -14.70
CA ILE A 41 13.31 -9.30 -15.04
C ILE A 41 14.27 -10.14 -14.20
N GLU A 42 15.50 -9.67 -14.00
CA GLU A 42 16.52 -10.33 -13.18
C GLU A 42 16.14 -10.50 -11.71
N MET A 43 15.25 -9.63 -11.20
CA MET A 43 14.75 -9.67 -9.83
C MET A 43 13.48 -10.51 -9.71
N GLN A 44 12.78 -10.80 -10.81
CA GLN A 44 11.54 -11.57 -10.80
C GLN A 44 11.75 -13.04 -10.42
N GLU A 45 12.95 -13.57 -10.65
CA GLU A 45 13.35 -14.94 -10.30
C GLU A 45 14.18 -15.01 -9.01
N LYS A 46 14.56 -13.87 -8.44
CA LYS A 46 15.24 -13.83 -7.14
C LYS A 46 14.21 -13.96 -6.02
N LYS A 47 14.68 -14.40 -4.85
CA LYS A 47 13.84 -14.44 -3.65
C LYS A 47 13.30 -13.05 -3.34
N ILE A 48 12.04 -12.96 -2.90
CA ILE A 48 11.42 -11.71 -2.45
C ILE A 48 12.25 -11.06 -1.33
N ALA A 49 12.91 -11.87 -0.49
CA ALA A 49 13.84 -11.39 0.53
C ALA A 49 15.04 -10.59 -0.04
N ALA A 50 15.43 -10.80 -1.29
CA ALA A 50 16.54 -10.08 -1.94
C ALA A 50 16.11 -8.75 -2.60
N LEU A 51 14.81 -8.46 -2.65
CA LEU A 51 14.30 -7.19 -3.17
C LEU A 51 14.64 -6.03 -2.22
N SER A 52 14.98 -4.87 -2.80
CA SER A 52 15.09 -3.62 -2.05
C SER A 52 13.74 -3.19 -1.47
N GLY A 53 13.75 -2.25 -0.52
CA GLY A 53 12.51 -1.69 0.05
C GLY A 53 11.55 -1.20 -1.04
N GLY A 54 12.01 -0.31 -1.93
CA GLY A 54 11.20 0.19 -3.05
C GLY A 54 10.70 -0.89 -4.01
N GLN A 55 11.47 -1.95 -4.25
CA GLN A 55 11.02 -3.08 -5.08
C GLN A 55 9.94 -3.91 -4.40
N ARG A 56 10.05 -4.16 -3.09
CA ARG A 56 8.99 -4.84 -2.32
C ARG A 56 7.71 -4.01 -2.29
N SER A 57 7.86 -2.70 -2.14
CA SER A 57 6.78 -1.72 -2.19
C SER A 57 6.02 -1.78 -3.52
N ARG A 58 6.73 -1.75 -4.65
CA ARG A 58 6.12 -1.89 -5.98
C ARG A 58 5.49 -3.26 -6.22
N LEU A 59 6.12 -4.33 -5.75
CA LEU A 59 5.54 -5.68 -5.79
C LEU A 59 4.23 -5.74 -5.00
N MET A 60 4.19 -5.14 -3.82
CA MET A 60 3.01 -5.08 -2.98
C MET A 60 1.89 -4.27 -3.64
N MET A 61 2.22 -3.15 -4.30
CA MET A 61 1.25 -2.39 -5.09
C MET A 61 0.67 -3.21 -6.24
N LEU A 62 1.49 -3.96 -6.96
CA LEU A 62 1.01 -4.88 -7.99
C LEU A 62 0.07 -5.94 -7.42
N VAL A 63 0.41 -6.51 -6.26
CA VAL A 63 -0.44 -7.49 -5.57
C VAL A 63 -1.78 -6.87 -5.19
N LEU A 64 -1.79 -5.66 -4.62
CA LEU A 64 -3.03 -4.96 -4.27
C LEU A 64 -3.91 -4.72 -5.51
N ARG A 65 -3.33 -4.23 -6.61
CA ARG A 65 -3.99 -4.06 -7.91
C ARG A 65 -4.65 -5.34 -8.40
N LEU A 66 -3.94 -6.46 -8.31
CA LEU A 66 -4.42 -7.75 -8.80
C LEU A 66 -5.48 -8.39 -7.90
N ILE A 67 -5.46 -8.10 -6.58
CA ILE A 67 -6.52 -8.52 -5.66
C ILE A 67 -7.82 -7.78 -5.96
N ASN A 68 -7.72 -6.52 -6.42
CA ASN A 68 -8.85 -5.63 -6.71
C ASN A 68 -9.94 -5.67 -5.61
N PRO A 69 -9.59 -5.40 -4.34
CA PRO A 69 -10.54 -5.47 -3.24
C PRO A 69 -11.53 -4.31 -3.30
N ASN A 70 -12.77 -4.57 -2.87
CA ASN A 70 -13.80 -3.53 -2.72
C ASN A 70 -13.53 -2.58 -1.55
N PHE A 71 -12.70 -3.00 -0.59
CA PHE A 71 -12.36 -2.25 0.61
C PHE A 71 -10.89 -2.45 1.00
N TYR A 72 -10.19 -1.35 1.25
CA TYR A 72 -8.81 -1.33 1.74
C TYR A 72 -8.76 -0.97 3.22
N LEU A 73 -8.00 -1.73 4.01
CA LEU A 73 -7.63 -1.38 5.38
C LEU A 73 -6.11 -1.23 5.44
N LEU A 74 -5.64 -0.01 5.61
CA LEU A 74 -4.23 0.34 5.50
C LEU A 74 -3.73 0.98 6.79
N ASP A 75 -2.66 0.44 7.35
CA ASP A 75 -2.06 0.96 8.58
C ASP A 75 -0.56 1.20 8.35
N GLU A 76 -0.21 2.47 8.37
CA GLU A 76 1.06 3.06 7.95
C GLU A 76 1.46 2.63 6.53
N PRO A 77 0.61 2.90 5.52
CA PRO A 77 0.83 2.38 4.17
C PRO A 77 2.00 3.01 3.44
N THR A 78 2.43 4.21 3.85
CA THR A 78 3.60 4.90 3.31
C THR A 78 4.91 4.40 3.90
N ASN A 79 4.87 3.62 4.99
CA ASN A 79 6.07 3.13 5.65
C ASN A 79 6.79 2.12 4.74
N HIS A 80 8.10 2.30 4.58
CA HIS A 80 8.95 1.53 3.66
C HIS A 80 8.70 1.78 2.15
N LEU A 81 7.80 2.69 1.77
CA LEU A 81 7.70 3.16 0.38
C LEU A 81 8.77 4.23 0.09
N ASP A 82 9.34 4.19 -1.11
CA ASP A 82 10.05 5.32 -1.70
C ASP A 82 9.03 6.35 -2.26
N ILE A 83 9.50 7.52 -2.69
CA ILE A 83 8.64 8.59 -3.24
C ILE A 83 7.78 8.05 -4.39
N ASP A 84 8.39 7.35 -5.35
CA ASP A 84 7.68 6.71 -6.47
C ASP A 84 6.60 5.73 -5.98
N GLY A 85 6.88 4.96 -4.93
CA GLY A 85 5.93 4.01 -4.34
C GLY A 85 4.77 4.69 -3.65
N GLN A 86 5.00 5.82 -2.98
CA GLN A 86 3.96 6.65 -2.39
C GLN A 86 3.02 7.20 -3.47
N GLU A 87 3.57 7.81 -4.51
CA GLU A 87 2.78 8.35 -5.64
C GLU A 87 1.96 7.26 -6.34
N ALA A 88 2.55 6.07 -6.55
CA ALA A 88 1.86 4.95 -7.15
C ALA A 88 0.69 4.43 -6.30
N LEU A 89 0.85 4.44 -4.97
CA LEU A 89 -0.22 4.07 -4.03
C LEU A 89 -1.32 5.14 -4.01
N GLU A 90 -0.97 6.42 -3.97
CA GLU A 90 -1.93 7.52 -4.02
C GLU A 90 -2.77 7.44 -5.29
N GLU A 91 -2.13 7.28 -6.45
CA GLU A 91 -2.80 7.18 -7.74
C GLU A 91 -3.72 5.94 -7.80
N GLU A 92 -3.30 4.83 -7.23
CA GLU A 92 -4.09 3.60 -7.14
C GLU A 92 -5.38 3.82 -6.33
N LEU A 93 -5.24 4.37 -5.12
CA LEU A 93 -6.37 4.62 -4.21
C LEU A 93 -7.37 5.59 -4.84
N LEU A 94 -6.89 6.61 -5.55
CA LEU A 94 -7.72 7.60 -6.23
C LEU A 94 -8.42 7.04 -7.48
N LYS A 95 -7.73 6.26 -8.31
CA LYS A 95 -8.28 5.72 -9.56
C LYS A 95 -9.35 4.66 -9.34
N HIS A 96 -9.16 3.78 -8.35
CA HIS A 96 -10.02 2.61 -8.18
C HIS A 96 -11.34 2.90 -7.46
N GLN A 97 -11.57 4.15 -7.00
CA GLN A 97 -12.74 4.55 -6.21
C GLN A 97 -13.07 3.59 -5.05
N ALA A 98 -12.07 2.85 -4.59
CA ALA A 98 -12.26 1.84 -3.56
C ALA A 98 -12.45 2.53 -2.22
N SER A 99 -13.34 1.98 -1.39
CA SER A 99 -13.48 2.47 -0.03
C SER A 99 -12.24 2.10 0.77
N CYS A 100 -11.54 3.09 1.33
CA CYS A 100 -10.31 2.86 2.08
C CYS A 100 -10.44 3.42 3.49
N LEU A 101 -10.06 2.63 4.49
CA LEU A 101 -9.78 3.09 5.84
C LEU A 101 -8.26 3.05 6.03
N LEU A 102 -7.67 4.23 6.23
CA LEU A 102 -6.23 4.39 6.39
C LEU A 102 -5.88 5.03 7.73
N ALA A 103 -4.78 4.57 8.31
CA ALA A 103 -4.09 5.19 9.43
C ALA A 103 -2.66 5.52 8.99
N SER A 104 -2.22 6.77 9.14
CA SER A 104 -0.86 7.18 8.83
C SER A 104 -0.42 8.39 9.66
N HIS A 105 0.88 8.54 9.87
CA HIS A 105 1.47 9.79 10.36
C HIS A 105 1.85 10.78 9.23
N ASP A 106 1.77 10.35 7.96
CA ASP A 106 2.12 11.19 6.81
C ASP A 106 0.98 12.16 6.47
N ARG A 107 1.21 13.44 6.80
CA ARG A 107 0.22 14.50 6.58
C ARG A 107 -0.02 14.79 5.10
N SER A 108 0.99 14.65 4.25
CA SER A 108 0.87 14.92 2.81
C SER A 108 0.02 13.84 2.16
N PHE A 109 0.31 12.58 2.48
CA PHE A 109 -0.47 11.44 2.01
C PHE A 109 -1.93 11.53 2.46
N ILE A 110 -2.18 11.76 3.76
CA ILE A 110 -3.54 11.91 4.30
C ILE A 110 -4.32 13.02 3.58
N ARG A 111 -3.65 14.14 3.24
CA ARG A 111 -4.26 15.24 2.48
C ARG A 111 -4.57 14.87 1.04
N ALA A 112 -3.71 14.07 0.41
CA ALA A 112 -3.86 13.67 -0.98
C ALA A 112 -5.02 12.69 -1.20
N VAL A 113 -5.18 11.70 -0.31
CA VAL A 113 -6.15 10.60 -0.51
C VAL A 113 -7.39 10.68 0.37
N GLY A 114 -7.34 11.40 1.50
CA GLY A 114 -8.42 11.43 2.49
C GLY A 114 -9.61 12.29 2.09
N ASN A 115 -10.83 11.76 2.26
CA ASN A 115 -12.08 12.50 2.07
C ASN A 115 -12.90 12.69 3.36
N ARG A 116 -12.65 11.87 4.39
CA ARG A 116 -13.27 11.92 5.72
C ARG A 116 -12.18 11.70 6.76
N PHE A 117 -12.24 12.43 7.86
CA PHE A 117 -11.21 12.38 8.89
C PHE A 117 -11.82 11.96 10.22
N TRP A 118 -11.26 10.92 10.83
CA TRP A 118 -11.67 10.46 12.15
C TRP A 118 -10.50 10.59 13.12
N LEU A 119 -10.79 11.25 14.25
CA LEU A 119 -9.84 11.50 15.33
C LEU A 119 -10.16 10.59 16.51
N ILE A 120 -9.15 9.88 17.02
CA ILE A 120 -9.26 9.08 18.23
C ILE A 120 -8.61 9.84 19.39
N GLU A 121 -9.43 10.32 20.32
CA GLU A 121 -8.95 11.02 21.51
C GLU A 121 -9.72 10.58 22.75
N LYS A 122 -9.02 10.45 23.89
CA LYS A 122 -9.63 10.09 25.18
C LYS A 122 -10.54 8.85 25.08
N ARG A 123 -10.12 7.87 24.26
CA ARG A 123 -10.87 6.63 23.95
C ARG A 123 -12.22 6.85 23.23
N ARG A 124 -12.38 7.97 22.53
CA ARG A 124 -13.54 8.27 21.68
C ARG A 124 -13.09 8.54 20.24
N LEU A 125 -13.85 7.99 19.29
CA LEU A 125 -13.72 8.29 17.88
C LEU A 125 -14.68 9.45 17.54
N THR A 126 -14.15 10.53 16.97
CA THR A 126 -14.92 11.71 16.56
C THR A 126 -14.62 12.03 15.11
N GLU A 127 -15.64 12.33 14.32
CA GLU A 127 -15.47 12.80 12.95
C GLU A 127 -15.14 14.28 12.91
N VAL A 128 -14.22 14.64 12.03
CA VAL A 128 -13.72 16.00 11.85
C VAL A 128 -13.95 16.44 10.40
N ASP A 129 -14.46 17.66 10.25
CA ASP A 129 -14.97 18.16 8.97
C ASP A 129 -13.87 18.57 7.97
N SER A 130 -12.61 18.67 8.39
CA SER A 130 -11.50 19.06 7.51
C SER A 130 -10.15 18.46 7.91
N PRO A 131 -9.22 18.29 6.94
CA PRO A 131 -7.86 17.86 7.22
C PRO A 131 -7.14 18.83 8.17
N GLU A 132 -7.32 20.14 8.01
CA GLU A 132 -6.69 21.16 8.85
C GLU A 132 -7.15 21.09 10.30
N ALA A 133 -8.45 20.89 10.52
CA ALA A 133 -9.00 20.72 11.87
C ALA A 133 -8.45 19.43 12.50
N PHE A 134 -8.38 18.35 11.72
CA PHE A 134 -7.77 17.09 12.16
C PHE A 134 -6.30 17.28 12.58
N PHE A 135 -5.45 17.87 11.73
CA PHE A 135 -4.04 18.06 12.06
C PHE A 135 -3.80 19.01 13.23
N ARG A 136 -4.68 20.01 13.41
CA ARG A 136 -4.61 20.92 14.55
C ARG A 136 -4.88 20.17 15.85
N SER A 137 -5.96 19.38 15.90
CA SER A 137 -6.28 18.57 17.08
C SER A 137 -5.18 17.56 17.40
N VAL A 138 -4.63 16.89 16.38
CA VAL A 138 -3.48 15.98 16.58
C VAL A 138 -2.26 16.71 17.17
N ALA A 139 -1.98 17.95 16.72
CA ALA A 139 -0.86 18.75 17.23
C ALA A 139 -1.09 19.26 18.67
N GLU A 140 -2.33 19.57 19.05
CA GLU A 140 -2.71 20.02 20.39
C GLU A 140 -2.68 18.87 21.42
N THR A 141 -2.97 17.64 20.97
CA THR A 141 -3.12 16.48 21.86
C THR A 141 -1.79 15.77 22.16
N GLY A 142 -0.70 16.15 21.50
CA GLY A 142 0.65 15.72 21.86
C GLY A 142 0.83 14.20 21.80
N CYS A 143 0.93 13.65 20.58
CA CYS A 143 1.58 12.37 20.34
C CYS A 143 2.97 12.62 19.74
#